data_AF-A0A261Y683-F1
#
_entry.id   AF-A0A261Y683-F1
#
_cell.length_a   1.000
_cell.length_b   1.000
_cell.length_c   1.000
_cell.angle_alpha   90.00
_cell.angle_beta   90.00
_cell.angle_gamma   90.00
#
_symmetry.space_group_name_H-M   'P 1'
#
loop_
_entity.id
_entity.type
_entity.pdbx_description
1 polymer ?
#
loop_
_entity_poly.entity_id
_entity_poly.type
_entity_poly.pdbx_seq_one_letter_code
_entity_poly.pdbx_strand_id
1 'polypeptide(L)'
;MAKINNAGIALGGGHRFWEQDVGDIFDILGTNINGLVAVTHFVLKHFMIPAKRGTILNVPSVTGLEVPLPNMGTDIRVGALRPGFVRTNFHYQRMGKDDEKFDGVFEGLEEFLPEDSASACLWILQQPQRISIKALDVVPSAQRSLGVVGREWSDRKSKQT
;
A
#
# COMPACT_ATOMS: atom_id res chain seq x y z
N MET A 1 -21.39 -2.77 -15.24
CA MET A 1 -21.74 -2.03 -14.01
C MET A 1 -20.47 -1.38 -13.49
N ALA A 2 -20.52 -0.10 -13.13
CA ALA A 2 -19.37 0.65 -12.64
C ALA A 2 -19.67 1.23 -11.26
N LYS A 3 -18.67 1.20 -10.38
CA LYS A 3 -18.73 1.80 -9.05
C LYS A 3 -17.65 2.88 -8.97
N ILE A 4 -18.04 4.08 -8.54
CA ILE A 4 -17.13 5.20 -8.32
C ILE A 4 -17.10 5.48 -6.81
N ASN A 5 -15.93 5.28 -6.20
CA ASN A 5 -15.63 5.72 -4.85
C ASN A 5 -15.12 7.16 -4.92
N ASN A 6 -16.02 8.12 -4.76
CA ASN A 6 -15.70 9.55 -4.70
C ASN A 6 -16.08 10.19 -3.35
N ALA A 7 -16.85 9.49 -2.50
CA ALA A 7 -17.21 10.03 -1.20
C ALA A 7 -15.97 10.12 -0.31
N GLY A 8 -15.68 11.33 0.17
CA GLY A 8 -14.62 11.60 1.13
C GLY A 8 -14.85 12.91 1.86
N ILE A 9 -14.36 12.99 3.09
CA ILE A 9 -14.39 14.19 3.92
C ILE A 9 -12.98 14.60 4.35
N ALA A 10 -12.83 15.89 4.62
CA ALA A 10 -11.65 16.46 5.25
C ALA A 10 -12.14 17.42 6.35
N LEU A 11 -11.76 17.15 7.60
CA LEU A 11 -12.13 17.91 8.79
C LEU A 11 -10.86 18.45 9.48
N GLY A 12 -11.00 19.36 10.44
CA GLY A 12 -9.86 19.94 11.16
C GLY A 12 -8.99 20.92 10.36
N GLY A 13 -9.53 21.52 9.30
CA GLY A 13 -8.82 22.52 8.49
C GLY A 13 -8.42 23.77 9.29
N GLY A 14 -7.18 24.23 9.12
CA GLY A 14 -6.65 25.43 9.80
C GLY A 14 -5.87 25.14 11.09
N HIS A 15 -5.89 23.90 11.58
CA HIS A 15 -5.09 23.45 12.73
C HIS A 15 -3.87 22.65 12.28
N ARG A 16 -2.80 22.66 13.07
CA ARG A 16 -1.65 21.77 12.83
C ARG A 16 -2.08 20.33 13.11
N PHE A 17 -1.45 19.35 12.47
CA PHE A 17 -1.86 17.94 12.61
C PHE A 17 -1.90 17.47 14.08
N TRP A 18 -0.93 17.87 14.91
CA TRP A 18 -0.89 17.53 16.34
C TRP A 18 -1.83 18.37 17.23
N GLU A 19 -2.54 19.34 16.66
CA GLU A 19 -3.56 20.16 17.33
C GLU A 19 -4.97 19.73 16.93
N GLN A 20 -5.11 18.77 16.00
CA GLN A 20 -6.41 18.30 15.54
C GLN A 20 -7.12 17.44 16.60
N ASP A 21 -8.45 17.53 16.61
CA ASP A 21 -9.28 16.63 17.40
C ASP A 21 -9.16 15.20 16.87
N VAL A 22 -8.98 14.25 17.79
CA VAL A 22 -8.79 12.84 17.44
C VAL A 22 -10.09 12.24 16.88
N GLY A 23 -11.26 12.75 17.28
CA GLY A 23 -12.56 12.36 16.74
C GLY A 23 -12.69 12.70 15.25
N ASP A 24 -12.30 13.92 14.85
CA ASP A 24 -12.26 14.32 13.43
C ASP A 24 -11.38 13.38 12.59
N ILE A 25 -10.22 12.97 13.12
CA ILE A 25 -9.33 11.99 12.46
C ILE A 25 -10.06 10.65 12.26
N PHE A 26 -10.76 10.16 13.29
CA PHE A 26 -11.51 8.91 13.19
C PHE A 26 -12.68 8.99 12.21
N ASP A 27 -13.37 10.13 12.12
CA ASP A 27 -14.47 10.33 11.16
C ASP A 27 -13.95 10.34 9.72
N ILE A 28 -12.80 11.00 9.47
CA ILE A 28 -12.09 10.97 8.18
C ILE A 28 -11.72 9.52 7.82
N LEU A 29 -11.10 8.76 8.73
CA LEU A 29 -10.73 7.37 8.49
C LEU A 29 -11.95 6.46 8.26
N GLY A 30 -13.01 6.66 9.05
CA GLY A 30 -14.27 5.94 8.94
C GLY A 30 -14.92 6.13 7.58
N THR A 31 -14.89 7.35 7.04
CA THR A 31 -15.47 7.65 5.73
C THR A 31 -14.55 7.23 4.59
N ASN A 32 -13.30 7.72 4.59
CA ASN A 32 -12.41 7.65 3.44
C ASN A 32 -11.78 6.26 3.27
N ILE A 33 -11.60 5.50 4.37
CA ILE A 33 -11.00 4.16 4.34
C ILE A 33 -12.06 3.09 4.58
N ASN A 34 -12.73 3.11 5.74
CA ASN A 34 -13.64 2.02 6.10
C ASN A 34 -14.87 1.99 5.17
N GLY A 35 -15.49 3.14 4.90
CA GLY A 35 -16.60 3.27 3.96
C GLY A 35 -16.21 2.80 2.55
N LEU A 36 -15.05 3.23 2.07
CA LEU A 36 -14.51 2.80 0.78
C LEU A 36 -14.36 1.27 0.69
N VAL A 37 -13.73 0.65 1.70
CA VAL A 37 -13.51 -0.81 1.76
C VAL A 37 -14.84 -1.55 1.86
N ALA A 38 -15.73 -1.13 2.76
CA ALA A 38 -17.01 -1.77 3.02
C ALA A 38 -17.90 -1.78 1.78
N VAL A 39 -18.08 -0.63 1.12
CA VAL A 39 -18.91 -0.54 -0.09
C VAL A 39 -18.25 -1.32 -1.24
N THR A 40 -16.93 -1.31 -1.35
CA THR A 40 -16.21 -2.10 -2.38
C THR A 40 -16.44 -3.59 -2.17
N HIS A 41 -16.29 -4.08 -0.94
CA HIS A 41 -16.57 -5.46 -0.59
C HIS A 41 -18.01 -5.85 -0.94
N PHE A 42 -18.98 -5.05 -0.51
CA PHE A 42 -20.40 -5.30 -0.78
C PHE A 42 -20.69 -5.37 -2.29
N VAL A 43 -20.21 -4.38 -3.06
CA VAL A 43 -20.45 -4.32 -4.50
C VAL A 43 -19.77 -5.48 -5.24
N LEU A 44 -18.54 -5.83 -4.86
CA LEU A 44 -17.83 -6.98 -5.41
C LEU A 44 -18.60 -8.28 -5.15
N LYS A 45 -18.92 -8.54 -3.88
CA LYS A 45 -19.53 -9.78 -3.43
C LYS A 45 -20.90 -10.01 -4.05
N HIS A 46 -21.75 -8.99 -4.07
CA HIS A 46 -23.15 -9.15 -4.42
C HIS A 46 -23.46 -8.87 -5.89
N PHE A 47 -22.62 -8.13 -6.61
CA PHE A 47 -22.92 -7.71 -7.99
C PHE A 47 -21.84 -8.08 -9.00
N MET A 48 -20.58 -7.68 -8.76
CA MET A 48 -19.54 -7.80 -9.79
C MET A 48 -18.98 -9.22 -9.94
N ILE A 49 -18.71 -9.92 -8.84
CA ILE A 49 -18.21 -11.31 -8.87
C ILE A 49 -19.26 -12.25 -9.49
N PRO A 50 -20.54 -12.25 -9.05
CA PRO A 50 -21.56 -13.08 -9.69
C PRO A 50 -21.73 -12.79 -11.18
N ALA A 51 -21.66 -11.51 -11.57
CA ALA A 51 -21.77 -11.10 -12.96
C ALA A 51 -20.50 -11.34 -13.79
N LYS A 52 -19.39 -11.74 -13.15
CA LYS A 52 -18.04 -11.87 -13.75
C LYS A 52 -17.59 -10.65 -14.56
N ARG A 53 -18.11 -9.46 -14.24
CA ARG A 53 -17.79 -8.20 -14.93
C ARG A 53 -18.10 -6.98 -14.06
N GLY A 54 -17.27 -5.95 -14.15
CA GLY A 54 -17.49 -4.67 -13.49
C GLY A 54 -16.23 -3.81 -13.43
N THR A 55 -16.41 -2.52 -13.14
CA THR A 55 -15.31 -1.56 -12.98
C THR A 55 -15.42 -0.88 -11.63
N ILE A 56 -14.32 -0.80 -10.88
CA ILE A 56 -14.22 0.02 -9.67
C ILE A 56 -13.23 1.14 -9.97
N LEU A 57 -13.69 2.38 -9.79
CA LEU A 57 -12.86 3.57 -9.86
C LEU A 57 -12.80 4.19 -8.47
N ASN A 58 -11.59 4.26 -7.89
CA ASN A 58 -11.34 5.01 -6.67
C ASN A 58 -10.80 6.39 -7.05
N VAL A 59 -11.37 7.45 -6.48
CA VAL A 59 -10.92 8.82 -6.66
C VAL A 59 -10.30 9.29 -5.33
N PRO A 60 -9.01 9.01 -5.09
CA PRO A 60 -8.32 9.52 -3.92
C PRO A 60 -7.93 10.99 -4.12
N SER A 61 -7.49 11.63 -3.04
CA SER A 61 -6.78 12.91 -3.09
C SER A 61 -5.27 12.69 -3.13
N VAL A 62 -4.51 13.65 -3.67
CA VAL A 62 -3.04 13.69 -3.52
C VAL A 62 -2.60 13.67 -2.06
N THR A 63 -3.42 14.25 -1.17
CA THR A 63 -3.23 14.22 0.29
C THR A 63 -3.48 12.84 0.91
N GLY A 64 -4.05 11.88 0.17
CA GLY A 64 -4.15 10.48 0.60
C GLY A 64 -2.83 9.71 0.49
N LEU A 65 -1.81 10.31 -0.13
CA LEU A 65 -0.48 9.71 -0.31
C LEU A 65 0.57 10.26 0.67
N GLU A 66 0.28 11.36 1.38
CA GLU A 66 1.20 12.00 2.31
C GLU A 66 0.44 12.63 3.49
N VAL A 67 1.02 12.58 4.69
CA VAL A 67 0.51 13.39 5.80
C VAL A 67 0.78 14.86 5.47
N PRO A 68 -0.25 15.72 5.42
CA PRO A 68 -0.04 17.12 5.12
C PRO A 68 0.64 17.80 6.31
N LEU A 69 1.95 18.02 6.20
CA LEU A 69 2.65 18.95 7.07
C LEU A 69 2.63 20.33 6.40
N PRO A 70 1.93 21.34 6.95
CA PRO A 70 2.00 22.70 6.43
C PRO A 70 3.44 23.23 6.48
N ASN A 71 3.73 24.35 5.81
CA ASN A 71 5.05 24.95 5.83
C ASN A 71 5.38 25.48 7.24
N MET A 72 6.04 24.66 8.05
CA MET A 72 6.25 24.91 9.49
C MET A 72 7.54 25.70 9.78
N GLY A 73 8.31 26.10 8.76
CA GLY A 73 9.66 26.64 8.98
C GLY A 73 10.61 25.60 9.63
N THR A 74 10.35 24.32 9.41
CA THR A 74 11.10 23.19 9.98
C THR A 74 11.73 22.33 8.88
N ASP A 75 12.84 21.68 9.18
CA ASP A 75 13.51 20.75 8.26
C ASP A 75 12.94 19.31 8.30
N ILE A 76 11.68 19.11 8.70
CA ILE A 76 11.07 17.78 8.81
C ILE A 76 10.81 17.20 7.41
N ARG A 77 11.22 15.95 7.20
CA ARG A 77 10.96 15.18 5.97
C ARG A 77 9.85 14.16 6.20
N VAL A 78 8.93 14.06 5.24
CA VAL A 78 7.83 13.08 5.21
C VAL A 78 7.96 12.25 3.94
N GLY A 79 7.81 10.94 4.07
CA GLY A 79 7.79 10.01 2.95
C GLY A 79 7.17 8.66 3.32
N ALA A 80 6.77 7.91 2.31
CA ALA A 80 6.16 6.58 2.45
C ALA A 80 6.98 5.50 1.73
N LEU A 81 7.42 4.48 2.47
CA LEU A 81 7.93 3.24 1.88
C LEU A 81 6.74 2.31 1.60
N ARG A 82 6.65 1.80 0.37
CA ARG A 82 5.55 0.95 -0.11
C ARG A 82 6.13 -0.36 -0.65
N PRO A 83 6.37 -1.35 0.23
CA PRO A 83 6.93 -2.62 -0.18
C PRO A 83 5.89 -3.52 -0.88
N GLY A 84 6.35 -4.41 -1.75
CA GLY A 84 5.56 -5.43 -2.43
C GLY A 84 5.40 -6.71 -1.61
N PHE A 85 5.58 -7.86 -2.27
CA PHE A 85 5.49 -9.18 -1.64
C PHE A 85 6.71 -9.44 -0.77
N VAL A 86 6.63 -9.09 0.51
CA VAL A 86 7.71 -9.33 1.48
C VAL A 86 7.47 -10.63 2.25
N ARG A 87 8.45 -11.52 2.33
CA ARG A 87 8.33 -12.76 3.10
C ARG A 87 8.40 -12.51 4.60
N THR A 88 7.25 -12.19 5.18
CA THR A 88 7.06 -11.87 6.60
C THR A 88 5.86 -12.62 7.16
N ASN A 89 5.68 -12.51 8.48
CA ASN A 89 4.50 -13.02 9.18
C ASN A 89 3.16 -12.43 8.66
N PHE A 90 3.19 -11.31 7.92
CA PHE A 90 2.00 -10.73 7.30
C PHE A 90 1.31 -11.72 6.35
N HIS A 91 2.06 -12.33 5.43
CA HIS A 91 1.49 -13.30 4.49
C HIS A 91 1.12 -14.62 5.17
N TYR A 92 1.88 -15.05 6.18
CA TYR A 92 1.54 -16.25 6.96
C TYR A 92 0.19 -16.10 7.68
N GLN A 93 -0.04 -14.97 8.35
CA GLN A 93 -1.33 -14.67 8.96
C GLN A 93 -2.45 -14.53 7.91
N ARG A 94 -2.18 -13.87 6.79
CA ARG A 94 -3.13 -13.72 5.68
C ARG A 94 -3.57 -15.07 5.11
N MET A 95 -2.71 -16.08 5.12
CA MET A 95 -3.01 -17.44 4.65
C MET A 95 -3.63 -18.34 5.74
N GLY A 96 -3.95 -17.78 6.91
CA GLY A 96 -4.58 -18.54 7.99
C GLY A 96 -3.60 -19.41 8.77
N LYS A 97 -2.31 -19.03 8.80
CA LYS A 97 -1.22 -19.79 9.45
C LYS A 97 -0.99 -21.17 8.84
N ASP A 98 -1.22 -21.28 7.53
CA ASP A 98 -1.07 -22.48 6.73
C ASP A 98 0.25 -22.38 5.94
N ASP A 99 1.19 -23.27 6.25
CA ASP A 99 2.54 -23.25 5.69
C ASP A 99 2.55 -23.49 4.17
N GLU A 100 1.77 -24.44 3.68
CA GLU A 100 1.69 -24.75 2.24
C GLU A 100 1.15 -23.55 1.45
N LYS A 101 0.08 -22.92 1.95
CA LYS A 101 -0.47 -21.71 1.32
C LYS A 101 0.48 -20.54 1.42
N PHE A 102 1.25 -20.42 2.51
CA PHE A 102 2.25 -19.37 2.68
C PHE A 102 3.39 -19.51 1.68
N ASP A 103 3.97 -20.71 1.55
CA ASP A 103 5.07 -20.96 0.61
C ASP A 103 4.59 -20.81 -0.85
N GLY A 104 3.35 -21.20 -1.16
CA GLY A 104 2.73 -20.96 -2.47
C GLY A 104 2.62 -19.48 -2.86
N VAL A 105 2.65 -18.54 -1.91
CA VAL A 105 2.74 -17.10 -2.23
C VAL A 105 4.06 -16.77 -2.93
N PHE A 106 5.14 -17.44 -2.55
CA PHE A 106 6.51 -17.12 -2.95
C PHE A 106 7.10 -18.11 -3.97
N GLU A 107 6.36 -19.15 -4.33
CA GLU A 107 6.76 -20.12 -5.36
C GLU A 107 7.12 -19.45 -6.70
N GLY A 108 8.26 -19.80 -7.29
CA GLY A 108 8.65 -19.35 -8.63
C GLY A 108 9.17 -17.90 -8.73
N LEU A 109 9.26 -17.18 -7.61
CA LEU A 109 9.98 -15.91 -7.54
C LEU A 109 11.17 -15.97 -6.59
N GLU A 110 12.09 -15.03 -6.80
CA GLU A 110 13.07 -14.66 -5.80
C GLU A 110 12.37 -13.77 -4.76
N GLU A 111 12.45 -14.19 -3.51
CA GLU A 111 11.74 -13.57 -2.40
C GLU A 111 12.31 -12.19 -2.10
N PHE A 112 11.42 -11.22 -1.83
CA PHE A 112 11.83 -9.96 -1.22
C PHE A 112 11.74 -10.12 0.29
N LEU A 113 12.84 -9.86 0.99
CA LEU A 113 13.00 -10.18 2.40
C LEU A 113 12.76 -8.94 3.28
N PRO A 114 12.49 -9.11 4.59
CA PRO A 114 12.38 -8.00 5.52
C PRO A 114 13.60 -7.06 5.50
N GLU A 115 14.80 -7.63 5.30
CA GLU A 115 16.07 -6.92 5.25
C GLU A 115 16.16 -5.99 4.02
N ASP A 116 15.53 -6.35 2.91
CA ASP A 116 15.47 -5.50 1.71
C ASP A 116 14.59 -4.27 1.98
N SER A 117 13.47 -4.46 2.68
CA SER A 117 12.62 -3.36 3.12
C SER A 117 13.35 -2.44 4.10
N ALA A 118 14.09 -3.01 5.05
CA ALA A 118 14.90 -2.25 6.00
C ALA A 118 16.01 -1.46 5.30
N SER A 119 16.66 -2.05 4.30
CA SER A 119 17.69 -1.40 3.50
C SER A 119 17.13 -0.23 2.68
N ALA A 120 15.92 -0.39 2.10
CA ALA A 120 15.22 0.69 1.42
C ALA A 120 14.85 1.84 2.38
N CYS A 121 14.38 1.53 3.59
CA CYS A 121 14.17 2.53 4.66
C CYS A 121 15.48 3.27 4.98
N LEU A 122 16.57 2.55 5.19
CA LEU A 122 17.86 3.15 5.52
C LEU A 122 18.35 4.07 4.41
N TRP A 123 18.21 3.66 3.14
CA TRP A 123 18.54 4.50 1.99
C TRP A 123 17.75 5.80 1.97
N ILE A 124 16.43 5.77 2.25
CA ILE A 124 15.60 6.98 2.37
C ILE A 124 16.14 7.90 3.47
N LEU A 125 16.43 7.35 4.65
CA LEU A 125 16.86 8.11 5.82
C LEU A 125 18.25 8.73 5.64
N GLN A 126 19.15 8.03 4.97
CA GLN A 126 20.54 8.45 4.72
C GLN A 126 20.67 9.56 3.67
N GLN A 127 19.60 9.92 2.95
CA GLN A 127 19.68 11.03 2.00
C GLN A 127 20.02 12.34 2.74
N PRO A 128 20.85 13.23 2.14
CA PRO A 128 21.12 14.54 2.70
C PRO A 128 19.84 15.31 3.03
N GLN A 129 19.87 16.20 4.03
CA GLN A 129 18.67 16.93 4.50
C GLN A 129 17.94 17.70 3.37
N ARG A 130 18.67 18.16 2.37
CA ARG A 130 18.13 18.84 1.17
C ARG A 130 17.34 17.92 0.23
N ILE A 131 17.30 16.61 0.48
CA ILE A 131 16.63 15.61 -0.34
C ILE A 131 15.57 14.92 0.52
N SER A 132 14.31 15.00 0.09
CA SER A 132 13.17 14.31 0.70
C SER A 132 12.58 13.32 -0.31
N ILE A 133 12.68 12.03 -0.02
CA ILE A 133 12.00 10.99 -0.80
C ILE A 133 10.55 10.92 -0.33
N LYS A 134 9.59 11.25 -1.21
CA LYS A 134 8.16 11.32 -0.87
C LYS A 134 7.48 9.96 -0.91
N ALA A 135 7.84 9.13 -1.89
CA ALA A 135 7.34 7.78 -1.98
C ALA A 135 8.37 6.88 -2.64
N LEU A 136 8.52 5.67 -2.12
CA LEU A 136 9.33 4.62 -2.72
C LEU A 136 8.51 3.34 -2.82
N ASP A 137 8.15 2.96 -4.04
CA ASP A 137 7.64 1.62 -4.33
C ASP A 137 8.83 0.68 -4.51
N VAL A 138 8.91 -0.36 -3.69
CA VAL A 138 9.98 -1.37 -3.80
C VAL A 138 9.37 -2.76 -3.75
N VAL A 139 9.59 -3.54 -4.81
CA VAL A 139 8.94 -4.84 -5.00
C VAL A 139 9.97 -5.86 -5.49
N PRO A 140 9.78 -7.17 -5.26
CA PRO A 140 10.60 -8.17 -5.92
C PRO A 140 10.52 -7.99 -7.44
N SER A 141 11.64 -8.14 -8.15
CA SER A 141 11.70 -7.90 -9.61
C SER A 141 10.74 -8.80 -10.41
N ALA A 142 10.40 -9.96 -9.86
CA ALA A 142 9.40 -10.88 -10.39
C ALA A 142 7.96 -10.32 -10.30
N GLN A 143 7.68 -9.45 -9.33
CA GLN A 143 6.41 -8.74 -9.22
C GLN A 143 6.36 -7.62 -10.27
N ARG A 144 5.66 -7.89 -11.37
CA ARG A 144 5.56 -6.97 -12.52
C ARG A 144 4.50 -5.89 -12.32
N SER A 145 3.49 -6.16 -11.49
CA SER A 145 2.47 -5.20 -11.05
C SER A 145 1.81 -5.68 -9.75
N LEU A 146 0.87 -4.92 -9.19
CA LEU A 146 0.23 -5.18 -7.89
C LEU A 146 -0.28 -6.62 -7.68
N GLY A 147 -0.71 -7.29 -8.75
CA GLY A 147 -1.19 -8.68 -8.69
C GLY A 147 -0.53 -9.62 -9.70
N VAL A 148 0.46 -9.16 -10.45
CA VAL A 148 1.11 -9.97 -11.50
C VAL A 148 2.52 -10.32 -11.06
N VAL A 149 2.76 -11.61 -10.85
CA VAL A 149 4.06 -12.14 -10.46
C VAL A 149 4.52 -13.15 -11.50
N GLY A 150 5.70 -12.91 -12.06
CA GLY A 150 6.31 -13.80 -13.05
C GLY A 150 6.94 -15.02 -12.38
N ARG A 151 6.15 -16.08 -12.20
CA ARG A 151 6.50 -17.34 -11.51
C ARG A 151 7.64 -18.17 -12.15
N GLU A 152 8.10 -17.78 -13.33
CA GLU A 152 9.25 -18.40 -14.00
C GLU A 152 10.56 -17.61 -13.73
N TRP A 153 10.57 -16.69 -12.75
CA TRP A 153 11.74 -15.83 -12.50
C TRP A 153 12.95 -16.64 -12.11
N SER A 154 12.81 -17.51 -11.13
CA SER A 154 13.90 -18.34 -10.60
C SER A 154 14.45 -19.28 -11.68
N ASP A 155 13.59 -19.85 -12.52
CA ASP A 155 13.98 -20.72 -13.65
C ASP A 155 14.78 -20.01 -14.73
N ARG A 156 14.49 -18.73 -14.99
CA ARG A 156 15.27 -17.93 -15.94
C ARG A 156 16.63 -17.57 -15.38
N LYS A 157 16.73 -17.35 -14.07
CA LYS A 157 17.99 -16.99 -13.40
C LYS A 157 18.94 -18.17 -13.29
N SER A 158 18.44 -19.36 -12.98
CA SER A 158 19.26 -20.58 -12.90
C SER A 158 19.90 -20.99 -14.23
N LYS A 159 19.33 -20.56 -15.37
CA LYS A 159 19.86 -20.82 -16.71
C LYS A 159 20.88 -19.78 -17.20
N GLN A 160 21.13 -18.72 -16.44
CA GLN A 160 22.08 -17.64 -16.78
C GLN A 160 23.44 -17.78 -16.08
N THR A 161 23.56 -18.72 -15.15
CA THR A 161 24.79 -19.18 -14.49
C THR A 161 25.36 -20.40 -15.21
#